data_AF-A0A7J4JPW3-F1
#
_entry.id   AF-A0A7J4JPW3-F1
#
_cell.length_a   1.000
_cell.length_b   1.000
_cell.length_c   1.000
_cell.angle_alpha   90.00
_cell.angle_beta   90.00
_cell.angle_gamma   90.00
#
_symmetry.space_group_name_H-M   'P 1'
#
loop_
_entity.id
_entity.type
_entity.pdbx_description
1 polymer ?
#
loop_
_entity_poly.entity_id
_entity_poly.type
_entity_poly.pdbx_seq_one_letter_code
_entity_poly.pdbx_strand_id
1 'polypeptide(L)'
;MNYKAHLLIGLSANALAFALAAGLHLFSLNAVAANPVLVAGIILAAVVFSILPDIDSSKSVASWIFRLVLFAATAFFAVDYYLTKNVFSLYKAAGTIFLFALHFAYAQDGKMHRRFPHSLAFGALACLAVFILTGSKLAALAGCVAFLSHLAADGRIFSSLKFFSKPRKFFD
;
A
#
# COMPACT_ATOMS: atom_id res chain seq x y z
N MET A 1 2.85 2.89 16.54
CA MET A 1 1.60 3.66 16.75
C MET A 1 0.43 2.78 16.31
N ASN A 2 -0.84 3.10 16.59
CA ASN A 2 -1.95 2.26 16.10
C ASN A 2 -2.40 2.70 14.70
N TYR A 3 -3.12 1.83 13.98
CA TYR A 3 -3.56 2.09 12.61
C TYR A 3 -4.42 3.36 12.48
N LYS A 4 -5.22 3.71 13.49
CA LYS A 4 -6.07 4.91 13.48
C LYS A 4 -5.23 6.19 13.44
N ALA A 5 -4.15 6.23 14.21
CA ALA A 5 -3.24 7.36 14.22
C ALA A 5 -2.42 7.43 12.93
N HIS A 6 -2.02 6.29 12.34
CA HIS A 6 -1.42 6.29 11.00
C HIS A 6 -2.37 6.82 9.92
N LEU A 7 -3.65 6.40 9.95
CA LEU A 7 -4.68 6.94 9.06
C LEU A 7 -4.87 8.45 9.23
N LEU A 8 -4.98 8.92 10.46
CA LEU A 8 -5.15 10.34 10.75
C LEU A 8 -3.98 11.15 10.19
N ILE A 9 -2.75 10.74 10.47
CA ILE A 9 -1.54 11.43 9.99
C ILE A 9 -1.48 11.40 8.47
N GLY A 10 -1.72 10.25 7.84
CA GLY A 10 -1.67 10.13 6.38
C GLY A 10 -2.73 10.96 5.66
N LEU A 11 -3.96 11.01 6.20
CA LEU A 11 -5.03 11.84 5.66
C LEU A 11 -4.77 13.33 5.88
N SER A 12 -4.31 13.73 7.07
CA SER A 12 -3.96 15.13 7.36
C SER A 12 -2.78 15.60 6.51
N ALA A 13 -1.75 14.77 6.34
CA ALA A 13 -0.60 15.07 5.48
C ALA A 13 -1.02 15.22 4.01
N ASN A 14 -1.91 14.35 3.53
CA ASN A 14 -2.49 14.47 2.18
C ASN A 14 -3.30 15.75 2.02
N ALA A 15 -4.18 16.08 2.95
CA ALA A 15 -4.98 17.30 2.89
C ALA A 15 -4.08 18.54 2.82
N LEU A 16 -3.03 18.61 3.64
CA LEU A 16 -2.06 19.69 3.61
C LEU A 16 -1.27 19.74 2.29
N ALA A 17 -0.75 18.59 1.84
CA ALA A 17 0.03 18.53 0.60
C ALA A 17 -0.80 18.96 -0.63
N PHE A 18 -2.06 18.52 -0.72
CA PHE A 18 -2.95 18.89 -1.82
C PHE A 18 -3.39 20.36 -1.72
N ALA A 19 -3.64 20.89 -0.52
CA ALA A 19 -3.93 22.31 -0.34
C ALA A 19 -2.76 23.19 -0.79
N LEU A 20 -1.53 22.84 -0.40
CA LEU A 20 -0.31 23.55 -0.83
C LEU A 20 -0.11 23.45 -2.35
N ALA A 21 -0.22 22.25 -2.93
CA ALA A 21 -0.05 22.06 -4.36
C ALA A 21 -1.11 22.81 -5.19
N ALA A 22 -2.34 22.89 -4.70
CA ALA A 22 -3.39 23.71 -5.30
C ALA A 22 -3.12 25.21 -5.19
N GLY A 23 -2.64 25.68 -4.03
CA GLY A 23 -2.23 27.07 -3.82
C GLY A 23 -1.02 27.48 -4.67
N LEU A 24 -0.16 26.53 -5.02
CA LEU A 24 0.93 26.69 -6.00
C LEU A 24 0.48 26.48 -7.46
N HIS A 25 -0.83 26.34 -7.71
CA HIS A 25 -1.42 26.15 -9.03
C HIS A 25 -0.91 24.93 -9.81
N LEU A 26 -0.44 23.87 -9.11
CA LEU A 26 0.00 22.63 -9.75
C LEU A 26 -1.17 21.80 -10.31
N PHE A 27 -2.38 22.01 -9.77
CA PHE A 27 -3.65 21.50 -10.30
C PHE A 27 -4.82 22.32 -9.76
N SER A 28 -6.00 22.19 -10.40
CA SER A 28 -7.24 22.85 -9.96
C SER A 28 -8.07 21.93 -9.05
N LEU A 29 -8.38 22.38 -7.83
CA LEU A 29 -9.24 21.65 -6.90
C LEU A 29 -10.66 21.46 -7.46
N ASN A 30 -11.19 22.45 -8.17
CA ASN A 30 -12.52 22.36 -8.78
C ASN A 30 -12.55 21.28 -9.88
N ALA A 31 -11.49 21.19 -10.68
CA ALA A 31 -11.38 20.16 -11.71
C ALA A 31 -11.24 18.76 -11.11
N VAL A 32 -10.49 18.63 -10.01
CA VAL A 32 -10.39 17.36 -9.27
C VAL A 32 -11.73 16.99 -8.64
N ALA A 33 -12.39 17.92 -7.96
CA ALA A 33 -13.68 17.70 -7.29
C ALA A 33 -14.81 17.33 -8.26
N ALA A 34 -14.78 17.84 -9.48
CA ALA A 34 -15.72 17.48 -10.54
C ALA A 34 -15.56 16.04 -11.05
N ASN A 35 -14.46 15.36 -10.72
CA ASN A 35 -14.20 13.97 -11.09
C ASN A 35 -14.28 13.05 -9.86
N PRO A 36 -15.47 12.50 -9.53
CA PRO A 36 -15.65 11.68 -8.32
C PRO A 36 -14.83 10.39 -8.33
N VAL A 37 -14.55 9.82 -9.51
CA VAL A 37 -13.70 8.62 -9.64
C VAL A 37 -12.27 8.93 -9.24
N LEU A 38 -11.74 10.07 -9.69
CA LEU A 38 -10.41 10.54 -9.31
C LEU A 38 -10.34 10.83 -7.81
N VAL A 39 -11.34 11.50 -7.25
CA VAL A 39 -11.42 11.76 -5.80
C VAL A 39 -11.41 10.46 -5.01
N ALA A 40 -12.24 9.48 -5.40
CA ALA A 40 -12.27 8.17 -4.75
C ALA A 40 -10.91 7.46 -4.84
N GLY A 41 -10.24 7.52 -6.01
CA GLY A 41 -8.91 6.96 -6.20
C GLY A 41 -7.84 7.60 -5.30
N ILE A 42 -7.88 8.93 -5.15
CA ILE A 42 -6.96 9.69 -4.26
C ILE A 42 -7.19 9.28 -2.80
N ILE A 43 -8.45 9.27 -2.34
CA ILE A 43 -8.80 8.90 -0.97
C ILE A 43 -8.40 7.46 -0.68
N LEU A 44 -8.71 6.53 -1.59
CA LEU A 44 -8.36 5.13 -1.43
C LEU A 44 -6.85 4.93 -1.36
N ALA A 45 -6.08 5.58 -2.25
CA ALA A 45 -4.63 5.52 -2.21
C ALA A 45 -4.07 6.05 -0.88
N ALA A 46 -4.58 7.19 -0.40
CA ALA A 46 -4.17 7.75 0.89
C ALA A 46 -4.49 6.80 2.05
N VAL A 47 -5.69 6.24 2.11
CA VAL A 47 -6.11 5.29 3.17
C VAL A 47 -5.24 4.04 3.15
N VAL A 48 -5.08 3.40 1.97
CA VAL A 48 -4.31 2.16 1.84
C VAL A 48 -2.86 2.41 2.24
N PHE A 49 -2.20 3.42 1.68
CA PHE A 49 -0.77 3.66 1.93
C PHE A 49 -0.49 4.18 3.34
N SER A 50 -1.49 4.72 4.03
CA SER A 50 -1.36 5.10 5.44
C SER A 50 -1.17 3.87 6.35
N ILE A 51 -1.69 2.70 5.96
CA ILE A 51 -1.58 1.46 6.76
C ILE A 51 -0.77 0.36 6.07
N LEU A 52 -0.47 0.51 4.78
CA LEU A 52 0.23 -0.49 3.97
C LEU A 52 1.56 -0.95 4.58
N PRO A 53 2.40 -0.08 5.19
CA PRO A 53 3.64 -0.53 5.81
C PRO A 53 3.42 -1.56 6.92
N ASP A 54 2.29 -1.52 7.62
CA ASP A 54 1.98 -2.47 8.72
C ASP A 54 1.59 -3.87 8.21
N ILE A 55 1.59 -4.11 6.90
CA ILE A 55 1.26 -5.42 6.32
C ILE A 55 2.19 -6.54 6.80
N ASP A 56 3.43 -6.23 7.22
CA ASP A 56 4.38 -7.19 7.79
C ASP A 56 4.11 -7.53 9.27
N SER A 57 3.15 -6.88 9.92
CA SER A 57 2.73 -7.20 11.29
C SER A 57 1.58 -8.22 11.27
N SER A 58 1.79 -9.41 11.84
CA SER A 58 0.83 -10.52 11.71
C SER A 58 -0.55 -10.21 12.30
N LYS A 59 -0.59 -9.32 13.29
CA LYS A 59 -1.80 -8.87 14.02
C LYS A 59 -2.35 -7.53 13.55
N SER A 60 -1.75 -6.88 12.56
CA SER A 60 -2.24 -5.58 12.11
C SER A 60 -3.53 -5.70 11.30
N VAL A 61 -4.29 -4.61 11.27
CA VAL A 61 -5.48 -4.48 10.41
C VAL A 61 -5.07 -4.61 8.94
N ALA A 62 -3.92 -4.06 8.53
CA ALA A 62 -3.42 -4.15 7.16
C ALA A 62 -3.13 -5.61 6.75
N SER A 63 -2.49 -6.38 7.63
CA SER A 63 -2.24 -7.82 7.43
C SER A 63 -3.56 -8.60 7.29
N TRP A 64 -4.55 -8.32 8.15
CA TRP A 64 -5.85 -8.98 8.07
C TRP A 64 -6.60 -8.67 6.78
N ILE A 65 -6.64 -7.38 6.39
CA ILE A 65 -7.25 -6.95 5.12
C ILE A 65 -6.53 -7.61 3.93
N PHE A 66 -5.20 -7.64 3.93
CA PHE A 66 -4.43 -8.26 2.85
C PHE A 66 -4.75 -9.75 2.70
N ARG A 67 -4.79 -10.49 3.82
CA ARG A 67 -5.18 -11.90 3.84
C ARG A 67 -6.60 -12.11 3.33
N LEU A 68 -7.53 -11.26 3.73
CA LEU A 68 -8.92 -11.33 3.26
C LEU A 68 -9.02 -11.10 1.74
N VAL A 69 -8.28 -10.12 1.21
CA VAL A 69 -8.22 -9.86 -0.25
C VAL A 69 -7.65 -11.05 -1.00
N LEU A 70 -6.54 -11.64 -0.52
CA LEU A 70 -5.96 -12.84 -1.13
C LEU A 70 -6.90 -14.04 -1.08
N PHE A 71 -7.62 -14.23 0.02
CA PHE A 71 -8.63 -15.28 0.15
C PHE A 71 -9.78 -15.09 -0.83
N ALA A 72 -10.34 -13.88 -0.90
CA ALA A 72 -11.40 -13.53 -1.85
C ALA A 72 -10.94 -13.70 -3.31
N ALA A 73 -9.72 -13.26 -3.63
CA ALA A 73 -9.14 -13.43 -4.96
C ALA A 73 -8.96 -14.91 -5.32
N THR A 74 -8.50 -15.74 -4.38
CA THR A 74 -8.39 -17.19 -4.56
C THR A 74 -9.76 -17.81 -4.88
N ALA A 75 -10.77 -17.48 -4.08
CA ALA A 75 -12.13 -17.98 -4.28
C ALA A 75 -12.69 -17.54 -5.65
N PHE A 76 -12.51 -16.26 -6.01
CA PHE A 76 -12.91 -15.73 -7.30
C PHE A 76 -12.27 -16.46 -8.47
N PHE A 77 -10.94 -16.64 -8.46
CA PHE A 77 -10.24 -17.33 -9.54
C PHE A 77 -10.53 -18.83 -9.60
N ALA A 78 -10.81 -19.47 -8.46
CA ALA A 78 -11.26 -20.86 -8.42
C ALA A 78 -12.65 -21.04 -9.05
N VAL A 79 -13.59 -20.14 -8.74
CA VAL A 79 -14.92 -20.12 -9.37
C VAL A 79 -14.81 -19.82 -10.86
N ASP A 80 -14.00 -18.84 -11.25
CA ASP A 80 -13.77 -18.50 -12.66
C ASP A 80 -13.18 -19.69 -13.43
N TYR A 81 -12.20 -20.40 -12.86
CA TYR A 81 -11.70 -21.65 -13.45
C TYR A 81 -12.80 -22.71 -13.55
N TYR A 82 -13.61 -22.90 -12.51
CA TYR A 82 -14.69 -23.89 -12.53
C TYR A 82 -15.68 -23.63 -13.68
N LEU A 83 -16.04 -22.37 -13.91
CA LEU A 83 -17.01 -21.95 -14.93
C LEU A 83 -16.42 -21.93 -16.34
N THR A 84 -15.20 -21.43 -16.51
CA THR A 84 -14.62 -21.15 -17.84
C THR A 84 -13.62 -22.21 -18.29
N LYS A 85 -13.12 -23.04 -17.37
CA LYS A 85 -11.98 -23.97 -17.56
C LYS A 85 -10.70 -23.26 -18.02
N ASN A 86 -10.57 -21.95 -17.79
CA ASN A 86 -9.38 -21.20 -18.13
C ASN A 86 -8.21 -21.55 -17.19
N VAL A 87 -7.22 -22.28 -17.71
CA VAL A 87 -6.01 -22.68 -16.96
C VAL A 87 -5.27 -21.47 -16.38
N PHE A 88 -5.35 -20.31 -17.02
CA PHE A 88 -4.74 -19.09 -16.49
C PHE A 88 -5.36 -18.66 -15.15
N SER A 89 -6.65 -18.91 -14.94
CA SER A 89 -7.34 -18.63 -13.67
C SER A 89 -6.89 -19.58 -12.57
N LEU A 90 -6.58 -20.84 -12.92
CA LEU A 90 -5.96 -21.78 -11.98
C LEU A 90 -4.56 -21.29 -11.54
N TYR A 91 -3.74 -20.79 -12.47
CA TYR A 91 -2.44 -20.21 -12.10
C TYR A 91 -2.57 -18.97 -11.21
N LYS A 92 -3.56 -18.11 -11.45
CA LYS A 92 -3.85 -16.97 -10.57
C LYS A 92 -4.25 -17.43 -9.17
N ALA A 93 -5.13 -18.43 -9.05
CA ALA A 93 -5.54 -18.99 -7.76
C ALA A 93 -4.36 -19.61 -7.01
N ALA A 94 -3.50 -20.37 -7.70
CA ALA A 94 -2.29 -20.93 -7.11
C ALA A 94 -1.33 -19.81 -6.64
N GLY A 95 -1.18 -18.76 -7.44
CA GLY A 95 -0.39 -17.58 -7.09
C GLY A 95 -0.90 -16.84 -5.85
N THR A 96 -2.21 -16.66 -5.71
CA THR A 96 -2.80 -16.02 -4.52
C THR A 96 -2.63 -16.88 -3.27
N ILE A 97 -2.77 -18.21 -3.38
CA ILE A 97 -2.46 -19.15 -2.28
C ILE A 97 -0.99 -19.06 -1.88
N PHE A 98 -0.08 -19.05 -2.86
CA PHE A 98 1.35 -18.91 -2.60
C PHE A 98 1.67 -17.60 -1.87
N LEU A 99 1.12 -16.47 -2.33
CA LEU A 99 1.29 -15.17 -1.65
C LEU A 99 0.70 -15.17 -0.24
N PHE A 100 -0.42 -15.85 -0.02
CA PHE A 100 -1.04 -15.97 1.30
C PHE A 100 -0.14 -16.76 2.26
N ALA A 101 0.40 -17.89 1.81
CA ALA A 101 1.33 -18.71 2.58
C ALA A 101 2.63 -17.95 2.87
N LEU A 102 3.17 -17.25 1.86
CA LEU A 102 4.35 -16.40 2.00
C LEU A 102 4.11 -15.30 3.04
N HIS A 103 2.96 -14.64 2.99
CA HIS A 103 2.63 -13.61 3.97
C HIS A 103 2.55 -14.16 5.39
N PHE A 104 1.98 -15.34 5.60
CA PHE A 104 2.00 -15.99 6.92
C PHE A 104 3.40 -16.32 7.40
N ALA A 105 4.30 -16.75 6.51
CA ALA A 105 5.68 -17.07 6.86
C ALA A 105 6.53 -15.83 7.21
N TYR A 106 6.25 -14.69 6.57
CA TYR A 106 7.07 -13.48 6.69
C TYR A 106 6.48 -12.40 7.60
N ALA A 107 5.17 -12.42 7.87
CA ALA A 107 4.57 -11.48 8.80
C ALA A 107 5.02 -11.80 10.23
N GLN A 108 5.72 -10.85 10.86
CA GLN A 108 6.33 -11.00 12.17
C GLN A 108 5.71 -10.02 13.17
N ASP A 109 5.74 -10.34 14.46
CA ASP A 109 5.33 -9.43 15.52
C ASP A 109 6.55 -8.82 16.25
N GLY A 110 6.33 -7.84 17.11
CA GLY A 110 7.40 -7.24 17.93
C GLY A 110 8.42 -6.47 17.09
N LYS A 111 9.65 -6.22 17.54
CA LYS A 111 10.57 -5.27 16.86
C LYS A 111 10.94 -5.62 15.40
N MET A 112 10.58 -6.82 14.94
CA MET A 112 10.87 -7.33 13.61
C MET A 112 9.82 -6.98 12.55
N HIS A 113 8.63 -6.43 12.93
CA HIS A 113 7.56 -5.99 12.00
C HIS A 113 7.88 -4.71 11.21
N ARG A 114 9.15 -4.39 10.97
CA ARG A 114 9.57 -3.12 10.36
C ARG A 114 10.69 -3.33 9.36
N ARG A 115 10.48 -4.31 8.48
CA ARG A 115 11.47 -4.76 7.49
C ARG A 115 11.14 -4.15 6.14
N PHE A 116 10.90 -4.96 5.11
CA PHE A 116 10.71 -4.49 3.74
C PHE A 116 9.65 -3.42 3.55
N PRO A 117 8.42 -3.56 4.11
CA PRO A 117 7.35 -2.62 3.80
C PRO A 117 7.61 -1.22 4.39
N HIS A 118 8.57 -1.12 5.31
CA HIS A 118 9.06 0.13 5.88
C HIS A 118 10.30 0.67 5.14
N SER A 119 10.51 0.29 3.87
CA SER A 119 11.60 0.78 3.01
C SER A 119 11.08 1.74 1.93
N LEU A 120 11.91 2.71 1.52
CA LEU A 120 11.56 3.60 0.42
C LEU A 120 11.44 2.86 -0.92
N ALA A 121 12.18 1.77 -1.10
CA ALA A 121 12.09 0.94 -2.29
C ALA A 121 10.68 0.31 -2.41
N PHE A 122 10.16 -0.25 -1.32
CA PHE A 122 8.80 -0.75 -1.29
C PHE A 122 7.77 0.36 -1.57
N GLY A 123 7.90 1.51 -0.90
CA GLY A 123 7.01 2.66 -1.14
C GLY A 123 7.01 3.12 -2.60
N ALA A 124 8.19 3.20 -3.23
CA ALA A 124 8.34 3.58 -4.63
C ALA A 124 7.69 2.55 -5.58
N LEU A 125 7.94 1.26 -5.36
CA LEU A 125 7.31 0.18 -6.14
C LEU A 125 5.78 0.19 -5.98
N ALA A 126 5.28 0.41 -4.77
CA ALA A 126 3.85 0.49 -4.50
C ALA A 126 3.22 1.72 -5.20
N CYS A 127 3.86 2.89 -5.15
CA CYS A 127 3.38 4.09 -5.86
C CYS A 127 3.40 3.89 -7.38
N LEU A 128 4.44 3.24 -7.92
CA LEU A 128 4.51 2.88 -9.34
C LEU A 128 3.37 1.94 -9.73
N ALA A 129 3.08 0.93 -8.90
CA ALA A 129 1.96 0.03 -9.13
C ALA A 129 0.62 0.79 -9.16
N VAL A 130 0.37 1.72 -8.22
CA VAL A 130 -0.83 2.57 -8.24
C VAL A 130 -0.90 3.41 -9.51
N PHE A 131 0.21 4.00 -9.94
CA PHE A 131 0.25 4.79 -11.16
C PHE A 131 -0.08 3.94 -12.40
N ILE A 132 0.50 2.74 -12.52
CA ILE A 132 0.23 1.83 -13.64
C ILE A 132 -1.23 1.37 -13.64
N LEU A 133 -1.79 1.05 -12.47
CA LEU A 133 -3.16 0.54 -12.35
C LEU A 133 -4.24 1.60 -12.58
N THR A 134 -3.96 2.85 -12.22
CA THR A 134 -4.97 3.93 -12.26
C THR A 134 -4.75 4.95 -13.37
N GLY A 135 -3.54 5.01 -13.93
CA GLY A 135 -3.10 6.11 -14.80
C GLY A 135 -3.01 7.48 -14.11
N SER A 136 -3.27 7.56 -12.80
CA SER A 136 -3.44 8.81 -12.08
C SER A 136 -2.19 9.21 -11.29
N LYS A 137 -1.55 10.29 -11.73
CA LYS A 137 -0.42 10.92 -11.01
C LYS A 137 -0.83 11.40 -9.61
N LEU A 138 -2.06 11.90 -9.46
CA LEU A 138 -2.56 12.41 -8.18
C LEU A 138 -2.84 11.27 -7.19
N ALA A 139 -3.37 10.14 -7.64
CA ALA A 139 -3.54 8.97 -6.77
C ALA A 139 -2.18 8.40 -6.32
N ALA A 140 -1.21 8.30 -7.23
CA ALA A 140 0.15 7.88 -6.88
C ALA A 140 0.84 8.87 -5.91
N LEU A 141 0.67 10.18 -6.11
CA LEU A 141 1.16 11.20 -5.18
C LEU A 141 0.52 11.06 -3.81
N ALA A 142 -0.78 10.80 -3.75
CA ALA A 142 -1.49 10.62 -2.48
C ALA A 142 -0.98 9.40 -1.70
N GLY A 143 -0.72 8.30 -2.41
CA GLY A 143 -0.05 7.12 -1.86
C GLY A 143 1.35 7.45 -1.33
N CYS A 144 2.13 8.22 -2.08
CA CYS A 144 3.48 8.64 -1.68
C CYS A 144 3.47 9.48 -0.40
N VAL A 145 2.62 10.51 -0.33
CA VAL A 145 2.49 11.38 0.85
C VAL A 145 2.07 10.58 2.08
N ALA A 146 1.06 9.70 1.93
CA ALA A 146 0.60 8.83 3.01
C ALA A 146 1.74 7.92 3.52
N PHE A 147 2.45 7.25 2.63
CA PHE A 147 3.55 6.36 2.98
C PHE A 147 4.71 7.09 3.67
N LEU A 148 5.14 8.22 3.13
CA LEU A 148 6.21 9.02 3.72
C LEU A 148 5.82 9.55 5.10
N SER A 149 4.58 10.02 5.26
CA SER A 149 4.07 10.47 6.55
C SER A 149 3.99 9.33 7.58
N HIS A 150 3.65 8.12 7.14
CA HIS A 150 3.70 6.93 7.98
C HIS A 150 5.13 6.69 8.48
N LEU A 151 6.11 6.66 7.57
CA LEU A 151 7.52 6.48 7.94
C LEU A 151 8.04 7.61 8.84
N ALA A 152 7.56 8.85 8.63
CA ALA A 152 7.90 10.00 9.46
C ALA A 152 7.41 9.81 10.88
N ALA A 153 6.14 9.46 11.05
CA ALA A 153 5.51 9.26 12.34
C ALA A 153 6.14 8.11 13.13
N ASP A 154 6.67 7.12 12.42
CA ASP A 154 7.38 5.99 13.01
C ASP A 154 8.87 6.28 13.31
N GLY A 155 9.36 7.47 12.93
CA GLY A 155 10.76 7.88 13.10
C GLY A 155 11.74 7.13 12.19
N ARG A 156 11.25 6.60 11.06
CA ARG A 156 11.99 5.61 10.23
C ARG A 156 12.50 6.12 8.89
N ILE A 157 12.20 7.37 8.49
CA ILE A 157 12.65 7.93 7.20
C ILE A 157 14.15 7.74 6.95
N PHE A 158 14.99 8.01 7.95
CA PHE A 158 16.45 7.87 7.77
C PHE A 158 16.94 6.43 7.80
N SER A 159 16.25 5.54 8.52
CA SER A 159 16.56 4.11 8.50
C SER A 159 16.12 3.42 7.22
N SER A 160 15.05 3.89 6.58
CA SER A 160 14.52 3.34 5.33
C SER A 160 15.41 3.67 4.12
N LEU A 161 16.22 4.74 4.20
CA LEU A 161 17.27 5.07 3.22
C LEU A 161 18.45 4.10 3.25
N LYS A 162 18.78 3.53 4.41
CA LYS A 162 19.96 2.65 4.59
C LYS A 162 19.81 1.27 3.94
N PHE A 163 18.63 0.93 3.41
CA PHE A 163 18.35 -0.35 2.75
C PHE A 163 19.33 -0.64 1.61
N PHE A 164 19.75 0.38 0.86
CA PHE A 164 20.72 0.25 -0.22
C PHE A 164 22.17 0.00 0.24
N SER A 165 22.47 0.23 1.53
CA SER A 165 23.84 0.12 2.06
C SER A 165 24.20 -1.26 2.62
N LYS A 166 23.21 -2.09 3.01
CA LYS A 166 23.43 -3.44 3.59
C LYS A 166 22.27 -4.40 3.30
N PRO A 167 22.17 -4.99 2.10
CA PRO A 167 21.11 -5.94 1.75
C PRO A 167 21.16 -7.27 2.54
N ARG A 168 22.29 -7.59 3.20
CA ARG A 168 22.52 -8.91 3.83
C ARG A 168 21.55 -9.30 4.95
N LYS A 169 20.88 -8.37 5.63
CA LYS A 169 20.05 -8.70 6.81
C LYS A 169 18.58 -9.04 6.50
N PHE A 170 18.25 -9.25 5.24
CA PHE A 170 16.87 -9.50 4.83
C PHE A 170 16.49 -10.98 4.82
N PHE A 171 17.50 -11.86 4.72
CA PHE A 171 17.35 -13.32 4.71
C PHE A 171 17.84 -13.99 6.00
N ASP A 172 18.25 -13.19 7.00
CA ASP A 172 18.56 -13.62 8.37
C ASP A 172 17.37 -13.34 9.32
#